data_AF-K2JTH3-F1
#
_entry.id   AF-K2JTH3-F1
#
_cell.length_a   1.000
_cell.length_b   1.000
_cell.length_c   1.000
_cell.angle_alpha   90.00
_cell.angle_beta   90.00
_cell.angle_gamma   90.00
#
_symmetry.space_group_name_H-M   'P 1'
#
loop_
_entity.id
_entity.type
_entity.pdbx_description
1 polymer ?
#
loop_
_entity_poly.entity_id
_entity_poly.type
_entity_poly.pdbx_seq_one_letter_code
_entity_poly.pdbx_strand_id
1 'polypeptide(L)'
;MKRVAMVAGLALALCGTAPDARAETFTSEKFLKWPAESQASYFRTSIGMTGVIASQLSQNVAPCIDAWYFADRVTQTQRNEAIRALMRKYPDYHPQAVILALIQKECGKLTGR
;
A
#
# COMPACT_ATOMS: atom_id res chain seq x y z
N MET A 1 -63.45 11.02 23.45
CA MET A 1 -62.92 12.24 22.79
C MET A 1 -61.39 12.13 22.81
N LYS A 2 -60.82 11.67 21.71
CA LYS A 2 -60.05 12.46 20.71
C LYS A 2 -58.63 12.83 21.16
N ARG A 3 -57.69 12.11 20.53
CA ARG A 3 -56.44 12.58 19.91
C ARG A 3 -55.31 13.06 20.83
N VAL A 4 -54.33 12.18 21.04
CA VAL A 4 -52.93 12.58 20.89
C VAL A 4 -52.23 11.49 20.10
N ALA A 5 -52.33 11.59 18.77
CA ALA A 5 -51.52 10.81 17.86
C ALA A 5 -50.32 11.66 17.44
N MET A 6 -49.16 11.01 17.37
CA MET A 6 -48.18 11.20 16.30
C MET A 6 -47.32 12.48 16.35
N VAL A 7 -46.23 12.43 17.12
CA VAL A 7 -45.00 13.20 16.81
C VAL A 7 -43.76 12.40 17.27
N ALA A 8 -43.41 11.33 16.56
CA ALA A 8 -42.17 10.59 16.82
C ALA A 8 -41.60 9.93 15.55
N GLY A 9 -41.79 10.57 14.39
CA GLY A 9 -41.51 9.93 13.09
C GLY A 9 -40.75 10.80 12.10
N LEU A 10 -39.97 11.80 12.53
CA LEU A 10 -39.28 12.72 11.61
C LEU A 10 -37.84 13.08 12.03
N ALA A 11 -37.09 12.13 12.61
CA ALA A 11 -35.68 12.35 12.94
C ALA A 11 -34.71 11.31 12.33
N LEU A 12 -35.23 10.23 11.73
CA LEU A 12 -34.41 9.13 11.17
C LEU A 12 -34.10 9.26 9.67
N ALA A 13 -34.55 10.33 9.01
CA ALA A 13 -34.36 10.51 7.56
C ALA A 13 -33.10 11.30 7.16
N LEU A 14 -32.27 11.74 8.12
CA LEU A 14 -31.09 12.57 7.84
C LEU A 14 -29.75 11.80 7.80
N CYS A 15 -29.76 10.48 8.04
CA CYS A 15 -28.53 9.66 7.97
C CYS A 15 -28.30 8.96 6.61
N GLY A 16 -29.17 9.18 5.61
CA GLY A 16 -29.23 8.37 4.39
C GLY A 16 -28.38 8.82 3.21
N THR A 17 -27.68 9.96 3.28
CA THR A 17 -26.84 10.45 2.16
C THR A 17 -25.51 10.97 2.67
N ALA A 18 -24.76 10.14 3.40
CA ALA A 18 -23.32 10.30 3.28
C ALA A 18 -23.02 10.03 1.79
N PRO A 19 -22.53 11.01 1.01
CA PRO A 19 -22.01 10.70 -0.32
C PRO A 19 -21.01 9.57 -0.11
N ASP A 20 -21.07 8.55 -0.96
CA ASP A 20 -20.12 7.44 -0.99
C ASP A 20 -18.71 8.00 -0.70
N ALA A 21 -18.27 7.90 0.54
CA ALA A 21 -16.89 8.17 0.93
C ALA A 21 -16.08 6.97 0.47
N ARG A 22 -16.15 6.68 -0.84
CA ARG A 22 -15.18 5.85 -1.52
C ARG A 22 -13.88 6.63 -1.38
N ALA A 23 -13.12 6.24 -0.36
CA ALA A 23 -11.76 6.72 -0.18
C ALA A 23 -11.11 6.74 -1.56
N GLU A 24 -10.64 7.91 -1.98
CA GLU A 24 -9.98 8.04 -3.25
C GLU A 24 -8.91 6.93 -3.34
N THR A 25 -8.94 6.13 -4.41
CA THR A 25 -7.98 5.04 -4.56
C THR A 25 -6.57 5.62 -4.50
N PHE A 26 -5.76 5.12 -3.57
CA PHE A 26 -4.36 5.52 -3.44
C PHE A 26 -3.54 4.80 -4.53
N THR A 27 -3.30 5.51 -5.63
CA THR A 27 -2.62 4.97 -6.81
C THR A 27 -1.14 5.34 -6.84
N SER A 28 -0.38 4.61 -7.67
CA SER A 28 1.03 4.89 -7.94
C SER A 28 1.21 6.28 -8.55
N GLU A 29 0.29 6.73 -9.40
CA GLU A 29 0.30 8.09 -9.94
C GLU A 29 0.22 9.16 -8.83
N LYS A 30 -0.69 8.98 -7.86
CA LYS A 30 -0.82 9.92 -6.73
C LYS A 30 0.40 9.88 -5.83
N PHE A 31 0.90 8.69 -5.54
CA PHE A 31 2.10 8.49 -4.72
C PHE A 31 3.35 9.13 -5.34
N LEU A 32 3.52 9.04 -6.66
CA LEU A 32 4.68 9.62 -7.37
C LEU A 32 4.73 11.15 -7.30
N LYS A 33 3.64 11.82 -6.88
CA LYS A 33 3.61 13.28 -6.62
C LYS A 33 4.21 13.66 -5.27
N TRP A 34 4.44 12.70 -4.36
CA TRP A 34 5.05 12.97 -3.05
C TRP A 34 6.53 13.37 -3.19
N PRO A 35 7.10 14.07 -2.19
CA PRO A 35 8.54 14.32 -2.15
C PRO A 35 9.37 13.02 -2.26
N ALA A 36 10.50 13.08 -2.95
CA ALA A 36 11.33 11.90 -3.21
C ALA A 36 11.78 11.18 -1.93
N GLU A 37 12.02 11.93 -0.85
CA GLU A 37 12.35 11.39 0.48
C GLU A 37 11.17 10.63 1.09
N SER A 38 9.96 11.18 1.02
CA SER A 38 8.74 10.51 1.50
C SER A 38 8.51 9.20 0.74
N GLN A 39 8.75 9.19 -0.58
CA GLN A 39 8.69 7.97 -1.38
C GLN A 39 9.74 6.95 -0.93
N ALA A 40 10.99 7.37 -0.74
CA ALA A 40 12.07 6.49 -0.29
C ALA A 40 11.81 5.90 1.11
N SER A 41 11.26 6.70 2.03
CA SER A 41 10.85 6.24 3.36
C SER A 41 9.73 5.21 3.28
N TYR A 42 8.73 5.43 2.42
CA TYR A 42 7.67 4.47 2.15
C TYR A 42 8.23 3.16 1.60
N PHE A 43 9.11 3.21 0.58
CA PHE A 43 9.76 2.02 0.02
C PHE A 43 10.52 1.22 1.09
N ARG A 44 11.36 1.91 1.88
CA ARG A 44 12.13 1.27 2.95
C ARG A 44 11.23 0.56 3.96
N THR A 45 10.16 1.21 4.38
CA THR A 45 9.20 0.67 5.35
C THR A 45 8.44 -0.51 4.78
N SER A 46 7.90 -0.38 3.56
CA SER A 46 7.16 -1.44 2.87
C SER A 46 8.00 -2.69 2.59
N ILE A 47 9.23 -2.50 2.12
CA ILE A 47 10.16 -3.59 1.81
C ILE A 47 10.65 -4.24 3.11
N GLY A 48 10.96 -3.45 4.14
CA GLY A 48 11.34 -3.95 5.46
C GLY A 48 10.23 -4.80 6.09
N MET A 49 8.98 -4.34 6.02
CA MET A 49 7.83 -5.12 6.49
C MET A 49 7.67 -6.42 5.71
N THR A 50 7.90 -6.38 4.40
CA THR A 50 7.90 -7.59 3.57
C THR A 50 9.01 -8.55 3.98
N GLY A 51 10.20 -8.06 4.31
CA GLY A 51 11.30 -8.86 4.87
C GLY A 51 10.95 -9.52 6.20
N VAL A 52 10.28 -8.80 7.12
CA VAL A 52 9.79 -9.35 8.40
C VAL A 52 8.74 -10.43 8.20
N ILE A 53 7.85 -10.29 7.22
CA ILE A 53 6.89 -11.35 6.88
C ILE A 53 7.63 -12.53 6.25
N ALA A 54 8.55 -12.27 5.32
CA ALA A 54 9.32 -13.30 4.64
C ALA A 54 10.16 -14.14 5.61
N SER A 55 10.72 -13.55 6.67
CA SER A 55 11.54 -14.28 7.64
C SER A 55 10.75 -15.33 8.43
N GLN A 56 9.43 -15.18 8.51
CA GLN A 56 8.53 -16.12 9.17
C GLN A 56 8.00 -17.20 8.21
N LEU A 57 7.94 -16.91 6.91
CA LEU A 57 7.28 -17.78 5.93
C LEU A 57 8.27 -18.55 5.04
N SER A 58 9.42 -17.97 4.72
CA SER A 58 10.37 -18.54 3.75
C SER A 58 11.82 -18.22 4.10
N GLN A 59 12.59 -19.27 4.41
CA GLN A 59 13.99 -19.18 4.83
C GLN A 59 14.91 -18.50 3.78
N ASN A 60 14.53 -18.52 2.50
CA ASN A 60 15.37 -18.01 1.41
C ASN A 60 14.95 -16.62 0.92
N VAL A 61 13.72 -16.18 1.19
CA VAL A 61 13.21 -14.91 0.64
C VAL A 61 13.69 -13.71 1.46
N ALA A 62 13.70 -13.81 2.80
CA ALA A 62 14.18 -12.71 3.64
C ALA A 62 15.66 -12.35 3.38
N PRO A 63 16.61 -13.32 3.32
CA PRO A 63 18.00 -13.00 2.96
C PRO A 63 18.13 -12.38 1.57
N CYS A 64 17.29 -12.80 0.61
CA CYS A 64 17.26 -12.17 -0.71
C CYS A 64 16.81 -10.71 -0.64
N ILE A 65 15.73 -10.40 0.09
CA ILE A 65 15.24 -9.02 0.23
C ILE A 65 16.32 -8.12 0.85
N ASP A 66 16.99 -8.61 1.89
CA ASP A 66 18.08 -7.89 2.56
C ASP A 66 19.25 -7.62 1.60
N ALA A 67 19.69 -8.63 0.83
CA ALA A 67 20.75 -8.45 -0.16
C ALA A 67 20.32 -7.57 -1.34
N TRP A 68 19.07 -7.66 -1.78
CA TRP A 68 18.58 -6.98 -2.97
C TRP A 68 18.33 -5.49 -2.75
N TYR A 69 17.80 -5.11 -1.57
CA TYR A 69 17.44 -3.73 -1.25
C TYR A 69 18.34 -3.12 -0.19
N PHE A 70 18.67 -3.84 0.89
CA PHE A 70 19.32 -3.26 2.07
C PHE A 70 20.85 -3.35 2.07
N ALA A 71 21.49 -3.90 1.03
CA ALA A 71 22.94 -4.09 0.97
C ALA A 71 23.76 -2.82 1.28
N ASP A 72 23.43 -1.70 0.63
CA ASP A 72 24.09 -0.41 0.83
C ASP A 72 23.22 0.76 0.32
N ARG A 73 23.66 2.00 0.55
CA ARG A 73 22.91 3.21 0.14
C ARG A 73 22.85 3.43 -1.38
N VAL A 74 23.87 3.05 -2.12
CA VAL A 74 23.92 3.16 -3.59
C VAL A 74 22.89 2.20 -4.18
N THR A 75 22.90 0.95 -3.72
CA THR A 75 21.92 -0.08 -4.05
C THR A 75 20.50 0.39 -3.76
N GLN A 76 20.22 0.91 -2.55
CA GLN A 76 18.89 1.45 -2.20
C GLN A 76 18.44 2.55 -3.16
N THR A 77 19.34 3.46 -3.53
CA THR A 77 19.03 4.55 -4.47
C THR A 77 18.66 4.01 -5.85
N GLN A 78 19.41 3.04 -6.36
CA GLN A 78 19.13 2.39 -7.63
C GLN A 78 17.81 1.60 -7.60
N ARG A 79 17.52 0.87 -6.52
CA ARG A 79 16.25 0.14 -6.36
C ARG A 79 15.07 1.08 -6.24
N ASN A 80 15.21 2.20 -5.54
CA ASN A 80 14.17 3.22 -5.47
C ASN A 80 13.81 3.75 -6.85
N GLU A 81 14.79 3.99 -7.72
CA GLU A 81 14.50 4.43 -9.09
C GLU A 81 13.83 3.33 -9.92
N ALA A 82 14.25 2.08 -9.78
CA ALA A 82 13.59 0.95 -10.44
C ALA A 82 12.11 0.82 -10.01
N ILE A 83 11.82 1.01 -8.71
CA ILE A 83 10.46 1.01 -8.17
C ILE A 83 9.65 2.16 -8.77
N ARG A 84 10.18 3.39 -8.83
CA ARG A 84 9.50 4.54 -9.45
C ARG A 84 9.24 4.30 -10.93
N ALA A 85 10.20 3.74 -11.67
CA ALA A 85 10.02 3.39 -13.08
C ALA A 85 8.88 2.38 -13.26
N LEU A 86 8.77 1.39 -12.36
CA LEU A 86 7.67 0.42 -12.37
C LEU A 86 6.33 1.09 -12.05
N MET A 87 6.29 1.98 -11.05
CA MET A 87 5.10 2.76 -10.71
C MET A 87 4.62 3.66 -11.86
N ARG A 88 5.54 4.24 -12.63
CA ARG A 88 5.21 4.99 -13.85
C ARG A 88 4.58 4.10 -14.93
N LYS A 89 5.00 2.83 -15.01
CA LYS A 89 4.43 1.84 -15.95
C LYS A 89 3.05 1.33 -15.50
N TYR A 90 2.77 1.33 -14.20
CA TYR A 90 1.54 0.83 -13.60
C TYR A 90 0.85 1.90 -12.72
N PRO A 91 0.45 3.04 -13.32
CA PRO A 91 0.05 4.24 -12.56
C PRO A 91 -1.21 4.03 -11.71
N ASP A 92 -2.14 3.19 -12.17
CA ASP A 92 -3.44 2.96 -11.51
C ASP A 92 -3.38 1.96 -10.35
N TYR A 93 -2.25 1.27 -10.19
CA TYR A 93 -2.09 0.27 -9.14
C TYR A 93 -1.64 0.91 -7.83
N HIS A 94 -2.06 0.32 -6.71
CA HIS A 94 -1.61 0.73 -5.39
C HIS A 94 -0.08 0.58 -5.25
N PRO A 95 0.66 1.56 -4.68
CA PRO A 95 2.12 1.51 -4.57
C PRO A 95 2.65 0.22 -3.92
N GLN A 96 1.99 -0.24 -2.86
CA GLN A 96 2.34 -1.50 -2.18
C GLN A 96 2.22 -2.73 -3.09
N ALA A 97 1.23 -2.78 -3.97
CA ALA A 97 1.05 -3.91 -4.88
C ALA A 97 2.21 -3.97 -5.89
N VAL A 98 2.64 -2.81 -6.39
CA VAL A 98 3.81 -2.69 -7.27
C VAL A 98 5.09 -3.15 -6.58
N ILE A 99 5.33 -2.69 -5.34
CA ILE A 99 6.51 -3.09 -4.54
C ILE A 99 6.51 -4.60 -4.30
N LEU A 100 5.39 -5.16 -3.84
CA LEU A 100 5.29 -6.58 -3.55
C LEU A 100 5.50 -7.44 -4.80
N ALA A 101 4.90 -7.05 -5.93
CA ALA A 101 5.09 -7.75 -7.20
C ALA A 101 6.57 -7.73 -7.64
N LEU A 102 7.26 -6.60 -7.45
CA LEU A 102 8.69 -6.52 -7.75
C LEU A 102 9.52 -7.42 -6.84
N ILE A 103 9.27 -7.40 -5.52
CA ILE A 103 9.94 -8.31 -4.58
C ILE A 103 9.72 -9.77 -4.98
N GLN A 104 8.49 -10.15 -5.32
CA GLN A 104 8.18 -11.51 -5.72
C GLN A 104 8.86 -11.93 -7.02
N LYS A 105 9.06 -10.98 -7.95
CA LYS A 105 9.83 -11.21 -9.18
C LYS A 105 11.31 -11.45 -8.88
N GLU A 106 11.90 -10.65 -8.00
CA GLU A 106 13.35 -10.65 -7.75
C GLU A 106 13.77 -11.73 -6.74
N CYS A 107 12.93 -11.98 -5.72
CA CYS A 107 13.25 -12.86 -4.59
C CYS A 107 12.35 -14.09 -4.44
N GLY A 108 11.28 -14.20 -5.25
CA GLY A 108 10.35 -15.32 -5.20
C GLY A 108 9.13 -15.07 -4.29
N LYS A 109 8.18 -16.01 -4.32
CA LYS A 109 6.89 -15.87 -3.63
C LYS A 109 7.03 -15.97 -2.11
N LEU A 110 6.19 -15.21 -1.40
CA LEU A 110 6.00 -15.30 0.05
C LEU A 110 5.06 -16.47 0.40
N THR A 111 5.47 -17.70 0.10
CA THR A 111 4.70 -18.88 0.51
C THR A 111 5.23 -19.40 1.83
N GLY A 112 4.31 -19.66 2.78
CA GLY A 112 4.62 -20.48 3.96
C GLY A 112 4.91 -21.91 3.54
N ARG A 113 5.85 -22.56 4.22
CA ARG A 113 6.07 -24.01 4.12
C ARG A 113 5.01 -24.76 4.93
#